data_AF-A0A9P5DY38-F1
#
_entry.id   AF-A0A9P5DY38-F1
#
_cell.length_a   1.000
_cell.length_b   1.000
_cell.length_c   1.000
_cell.angle_alpha   90.00
_cell.angle_beta   90.00
_cell.angle_gamma   90.00
#
_symmetry.space_group_name_H-M   'P 1'
#
loop_
_entity.id
_entity.type
_entity.pdbx_description
1 polymer ?
#
loop_
_entity_poly.entity_id
_entity_poly.type
_entity_poly.pdbx_seq_one_letter_code
_entity_poly.pdbx_strand_id
1 'polypeptide(L)'
;MVAATFTQNFITVDADPSVDTVHLGFAAGNNLENAKAKEAPIAGHSTLVIVLYTTGAAPRAFSLMKPMVFNPRVSVKITGGGRKDDILRAFDDSGNEAIWQLA
;
A
#
# COMPACT_ATOMS: atom_id res chain seq x y z
N MET A 1 -8.32 -12.29 11.72
CA MET A 1 -8.09 -10.87 11.38
C MET A 1 -7.84 -10.81 9.88
N VAL A 2 -8.47 -9.88 9.17
CA VAL A 2 -8.36 -9.79 7.69
C VAL A 2 -7.05 -9.10 7.34
N ALA A 3 -6.19 -9.71 6.51
CA ALA A 3 -4.88 -9.18 6.17
C ALA A 3 -4.50 -9.39 4.69
N ALA A 4 -3.72 -8.47 4.15
CA ALA A 4 -3.03 -8.57 2.88
C ALA A 4 -1.61 -9.08 3.16
N THR A 5 -1.25 -10.20 2.55
CA THR A 5 -0.01 -10.91 2.83
C THR A 5 0.95 -10.72 1.67
N PHE A 6 2.12 -10.16 1.98
CA PHE A 6 3.23 -9.96 1.07
C PHE A 6 4.29 -11.03 1.33
N THR A 7 4.73 -11.71 0.27
CA THR A 7 5.64 -12.86 0.32
C THR A 7 6.90 -12.61 -0.52
N GLN A 8 7.76 -11.68 -0.07
CA GLN A 8 8.92 -11.21 -0.83
C GLN A 8 8.53 -10.44 -2.11
N ASN A 9 7.54 -9.54 -2.02
CA ASN A 9 7.06 -8.77 -3.15
C ASN A 9 7.88 -7.49 -3.39
N PHE A 10 8.01 -7.10 -4.65
CA PHE A 10 8.60 -5.81 -5.03
C PHE A 10 7.48 -4.77 -5.07
N ILE A 11 7.60 -3.70 -4.30
CA ILE A 11 6.55 -2.68 -4.21
C ILE A 11 6.93 -1.45 -5.01
N THR A 12 6.00 -0.98 -5.83
CA THR A 12 6.08 0.34 -6.46
C THR A 12 4.89 1.17 -6.01
N VAL A 13 5.15 2.36 -5.46
CA VAL A 13 4.08 3.31 -5.13
C VAL A 13 3.91 4.28 -6.30
N ASP A 14 2.71 4.30 -6.87
CA ASP A 14 2.27 5.22 -7.92
C ASP A 14 0.91 5.81 -7.50
N ALA A 15 0.95 6.50 -6.37
CA ALA A 15 -0.19 7.13 -5.73
C ALA A 15 -0.38 8.57 -6.24
N ASP A 16 -1.48 9.19 -5.84
CA ASP A 16 -1.76 10.60 -6.16
C ASP A 16 -0.57 11.53 -5.79
N PRO A 17 -0.26 12.58 -6.58
CA PRO A 17 0.89 13.46 -6.31
C PRO A 17 0.87 14.17 -4.94
N SER A 18 -0.29 14.24 -4.29
CA SER A 18 -0.37 14.77 -2.91
C SER A 18 0.17 13.81 -1.86
N VAL A 19 0.32 12.51 -2.18
CA VAL A 19 0.89 11.48 -1.31
C VAL A 19 2.41 11.59 -1.31
N ASP A 20 2.99 11.62 -0.11
CA ASP A 20 4.42 11.60 0.12
C ASP A 20 4.92 10.18 0.36
N THR A 21 4.37 9.52 1.38
CA THR A 21 4.76 8.16 1.77
C THR A 21 3.56 7.31 2.15
N VAL A 22 3.68 6.01 1.91
CA VAL A 22 2.71 4.99 2.28
C VAL A 22 3.34 4.02 3.28
N HIS A 23 2.60 3.68 4.33
CA HIS A 23 3.00 2.73 5.36
C HIS A 23 2.03 1.58 5.40
N LEU A 24 2.49 0.36 5.10
CA LEU A 24 1.63 -0.83 5.08
C LEU A 24 1.33 -1.44 6.46
N GLY A 25 1.78 -0.80 7.55
CA GLY A 25 1.52 -1.26 8.91
C GLY A 25 2.42 -2.40 9.39
N PHE A 26 3.53 -2.68 8.69
CA PHE A 26 4.56 -3.63 9.11
C PHE A 26 5.96 -3.10 8.77
N ALA A 27 6.99 -3.56 9.49
CA ALA A 27 8.33 -2.97 9.46
C ALA A 27 8.92 -2.85 8.04
N ALA A 28 8.89 -3.92 7.25
CA ALA A 28 9.41 -3.89 5.88
C ALA A 28 8.54 -3.05 4.91
N GLY A 29 7.28 -2.76 5.25
CA GLY A 29 6.35 -1.97 4.45
C GLY A 29 6.20 -0.52 4.94
N ASN A 30 7.05 -0.05 5.84
CA ASN A 30 7.05 1.34 6.28
C ASN A 30 7.84 2.24 5.32
N ASN A 31 7.49 3.53 5.28
CA ASN A 31 8.16 4.58 4.51
C ASN A 31 8.31 4.24 3.02
N LEU A 32 7.23 3.79 2.37
CA LEU A 32 7.23 3.58 0.92
C LEU A 32 6.99 4.94 0.24
N GLU A 33 8.05 5.53 -0.29
CA GLU A 33 8.00 6.82 -0.98
C GLU A 33 7.18 6.73 -2.28
N ASN A 34 6.36 7.74 -2.53
CA ASN A 34 5.58 7.84 -3.76
C ASN A 34 6.49 8.01 -4.99
N ALA A 35 6.03 7.52 -6.15
CA ALA A 35 6.76 7.48 -7.42
C ALA A 35 8.12 6.76 -7.35
N LYS A 36 8.33 5.91 -6.33
CA LYS A 36 9.54 5.09 -6.20
C LYS A 36 9.18 3.62 -6.06
N ALA A 37 10.00 2.80 -6.72
CA ALA A 37 10.04 1.37 -6.49
C ALA A 37 10.98 1.08 -5.31
N LYS A 38 10.60 0.11 -4.48
CA LYS A 38 11.48 -0.40 -3.45
C LYS A 38 12.47 -1.39 -4.06
N GLU A 39 13.75 -1.17 -3.80
CA GLU A 39 14.82 -2.00 -4.36
C GLU A 39 14.82 -3.42 -3.80
N ALA A 40 14.45 -3.57 -2.53
CA ALA A 40 14.41 -4.86 -1.84
C ALA A 40 12.99 -5.41 -1.73
N PRO A 41 12.78 -6.72 -1.96
CA PRO A 41 11.49 -7.34 -1.77
C PRO A 41 11.09 -7.32 -0.29
N ILE A 42 9.79 -7.15 -0.03
CA ILE A 42 9.25 -7.07 1.33
C ILE A 42 8.36 -8.26 1.65
N ALA A 43 8.32 -8.62 2.93
CA ALA A 43 7.40 -9.62 3.45
C ALA A 43 6.73 -9.09 4.72
N GLY A 44 5.45 -9.43 4.88
CA GLY A 44 4.66 -9.00 6.02
C GLY A 44 3.16 -9.08 5.78
N HIS A 45 2.41 -8.77 6.83
CA HIS A 45 0.95 -8.73 6.80
C HIS A 45 0.48 -7.30 7.05
N SER A 46 -0.39 -6.81 6.17
CA SER A 46 -1.01 -5.49 6.30
C SER A 46 -2.49 -5.64 6.60
N THR A 47 -2.93 -5.08 7.72
CA THR A 47 -4.36 -4.92 8.07
C THR A 47 -4.81 -3.47 7.90
N LEU A 48 -3.87 -2.54 7.93
CA LEU A 48 -4.08 -1.10 7.90
C LEU A 48 -2.94 -0.44 7.12
N VAL A 49 -3.28 0.60 6.37
CA VAL A 49 -2.33 1.44 5.64
C VAL A 49 -2.43 2.88 6.13
N ILE A 50 -1.29 3.52 6.40
CA ILE A 50 -1.24 4.96 6.71
C ILE A 50 -0.63 5.68 5.52
N VAL A 51 -1.31 6.72 5.04
CA VAL A 51 -0.84 7.60 3.98
C VAL A 51 -0.44 8.94 4.59
N LEU A 52 0.79 9.37 4.32
CA LEU A 52 1.29 10.70 4.64
C LEU A 52 1.29 11.56 3.38
N TYR A 53 0.98 12.85 3.54
CA TYR A 53 0.84 13.79 2.43
C TYR A 53 1.96 14.83 2.43
N THR A 54 2.32 15.30 1.25
CA THR A 54 3.44 16.24 1.04
C THR A 54 3.23 17.60 1.71
N THR A 55 1.98 18.04 1.92
CA THR A 55 1.68 19.38 2.45
C THR A 55 0.42 19.44 3.31
N GLY A 56 0.56 19.77 4.60
CA GLY A 56 -0.50 20.33 5.45
C GLY A 56 -1.78 19.50 5.68
N ALA A 57 -1.86 18.28 5.14
CA ALA A 57 -2.97 17.37 5.36
C ALA A 57 -2.62 16.37 6.47
N ALA A 58 -3.59 16.07 7.32
CA ALA A 58 -3.42 15.04 8.34
C ALA A 58 -3.20 13.67 7.69
N PRO A 59 -2.39 12.78 8.31
CA PRO A 59 -2.28 11.39 7.91
C PRO A 59 -3.67 10.73 7.80
N ARG A 60 -3.87 9.88 6.80
CA ARG A 60 -5.11 9.10 6.66
C ARG A 60 -4.82 7.61 6.82
N ALA A 61 -5.70 6.92 7.54
CA ALA A 61 -5.60 5.49 7.80
C ALA A 61 -6.69 4.75 7.03
N PHE A 62 -6.30 3.71 6.30
CA PHE A 62 -7.17 2.88 5.47
C PHE A 62 -7.16 1.45 6.02
N SER A 63 -8.35 0.88 6.23
CA SER A 63 -8.52 -0.47 6.73
C SER A 63 -8.71 -1.46 5.60
N LEU A 64 -8.10 -2.63 5.70
CA LEU A 64 -8.22 -3.64 4.65
C LEU A 64 -9.65 -4.19 4.57
N MET A 65 -10.20 -4.21 3.36
CA MET A 65 -11.58 -4.64 3.12
C MET A 65 -11.74 -6.16 3.06
N LYS A 66 -10.77 -6.84 2.44
CA LYS A 66 -10.82 -8.29 2.18
C LYS A 66 -9.44 -8.90 2.28
N PRO A 67 -9.34 -10.18 2.73
CA PRO A 67 -8.05 -10.83 2.87
C PRO A 67 -7.45 -11.05 1.49
N MET A 68 -6.13 -10.89 1.40
CA MET A 68 -5.43 -11.05 0.14
C MET A 68 -4.06 -11.68 0.35
N VAL A 69 -3.61 -12.51 -0.59
CA VAL A 69 -2.27 -13.08 -0.57
C VAL A 69 -1.65 -12.85 -1.94
N PHE A 70 -0.60 -12.04 -1.98
CA PHE A 70 0.18 -11.87 -3.20
C PHE A 70 1.11 -13.06 -3.38
N ASN A 71 1.23 -13.52 -4.62
CA ASN A 71 2.17 -14.57 -4.97
C ASN A 71 3.61 -14.15 -4.65
N PRO A 72 4.52 -15.09 -4.34
CA PRO A 72 5.88 -14.73 -4.01
C PRO A 72 6.61 -14.05 -5.16
N ARG A 73 7.47 -13.07 -4.84
CA ARG A 73 8.38 -12.41 -5.79
C ARG A 73 7.71 -11.70 -6.97
N VAL A 74 6.41 -11.43 -6.89
CA VAL A 74 5.73 -10.59 -7.90
C VAL A 74 5.86 -9.11 -7.57
N SER A 75 5.77 -8.29 -8.61
CA SER A 75 5.64 -6.84 -8.51
C SER A 75 4.23 -6.48 -8.08
N VAL A 76 4.11 -5.61 -7.08
CA VAL A 76 2.85 -5.09 -6.58
C VAL A 76 2.88 -3.58 -6.67
N LYS A 77 1.90 -3.01 -7.36
CA LYS A 77 1.76 -1.57 -7.55
C LYS A 77 0.69 -1.03 -6.60
N ILE A 78 1.05 0.00 -5.83
CA ILE A 78 0.14 0.70 -4.92
C ILE A 78 -0.34 1.99 -5.59
N THR A 79 -1.65 2.21 -5.59
CA THR A 79 -2.32 3.37 -6.22
C THR A 79 -3.44 3.93 -5.34
N GLY A 80 -3.88 5.17 -5.62
CA GLY A 80 -4.92 5.86 -4.87
C GLY A 80 -4.38 6.54 -3.60
N GLY A 81 -5.20 6.61 -2.55
CA GLY A 81 -4.81 7.23 -1.26
C GLY A 81 -4.70 8.75 -1.30
N GLY A 82 -5.05 9.41 -2.40
CA GLY A 82 -5.10 10.87 -2.49
C GLY A 82 -6.08 11.49 -1.48
N ARG A 83 -6.01 12.81 -1.29
CA ARG A 83 -6.84 13.51 -0.28
C ARG A 83 -8.35 13.36 -0.50
N LYS A 84 -8.77 13.11 -1.74
CA LYS A 84 -10.17 12.91 -2.12
C LYS A 84 -10.52 11.43 -2.34
N ASP A 85 -9.54 10.54 -2.22
CA ASP A 85 -9.75 9.12 -2.43
C ASP A 85 -10.17 8.48 -1.12
N ASP A 86 -11.19 7.63 -1.17
CA ASP A 86 -11.57 6.79 -0.03
C ASP A 86 -10.97 5.39 -0.12
N ILE A 87 -10.19 5.13 -1.17
CA ILE A 87 -9.64 3.81 -1.46
C ILE A 87 -8.15 3.92 -1.76
N LEU A 88 -7.39 2.99 -1.22
CA LEU A 88 -6.03 2.66 -1.61
C LEU A 88 -6.00 1.21 -2.10
N ARG A 89 -5.32 0.97 -3.22
CA ARG A 89 -5.29 -0.34 -3.88
C ARG A 89 -3.85 -0.79 -4.04
N ALA A 90 -3.61 -2.08 -3.86
CA ALA A 90 -2.38 -2.74 -4.28
C ALA A 90 -2.75 -3.85 -5.25
N PHE A 91 -2.13 -3.92 -6.42
CA PHE A 91 -2.40 -4.97 -7.39
C PHE A 91 -1.12 -5.51 -8.03
N ASP A 92 -1.13 -6.77 -8.43
CA ASP A 92 -0.09 -7.37 -9.26
C ASP A 92 -0.52 -7.49 -10.74
N ASP A 93 0.41 -7.88 -11.60
CA ASP A 93 0.16 -8.05 -13.04
C ASP A 93 -0.79 -9.21 -13.38
N SER A 94 -1.11 -10.07 -12.39
CA SER A 94 -2.06 -11.19 -12.53
C SER A 94 -3.50 -10.79 -12.18
N GLY A 95 -3.75 -9.54 -11.80
CA GLY A 95 -5.09 -9.04 -11.44
C GLY A 95 -5.49 -9.33 -9.99
N ASN A 96 -4.56 -9.79 -9.17
CA ASN A 96 -4.74 -9.93 -7.72
C ASN A 96 -4.77 -8.54 -7.08
N GLU A 97 -5.80 -8.21 -6.31
CA GLU A 97 -5.98 -6.88 -5.73
C GLU A 97 -6.24 -6.94 -4.21
N ALA A 98 -5.49 -6.14 -3.45
CA ALA A 98 -5.79 -5.79 -2.07
C ALA A 98 -6.34 -4.37 -2.03
N ILE A 99 -7.49 -4.20 -1.35
CA ILE A 99 -8.20 -2.92 -1.27
C ILE A 99 -8.30 -2.51 0.19
N TRP A 100 -7.78 -1.32 0.51
CA TRP A 100 -8.00 -0.65 1.79
C TRP A 100 -8.93 0.54 1.60
N GLN A 101 -9.88 0.71 2.50
CA GLN A 101 -10.86 1.80 2.48
C GLN A 101 -10.67 2.71 3.70
N LEU A 102 -10.90 4.01 3.52
CA LEU A 102 -10.92 4.95 4.63
C LEU A 102 -11.98 4.50 5.65
N ALA A 103 -11.55 4.35 6.90
CA ALA A 103 -12.44 4.04 8.01
C ALA A 103 -13.33 5.23 8.38
#